data_AF-A0A411MQT9-F1
#
_entry.id   AF-A0A411MQT9-F1
#
_cell.length_a   1.000
_cell.length_b   1.000
_cell.length_c   1.000
_cell.angle_alpha   90.00
_cell.angle_beta   90.00
_cell.angle_gamma   90.00
#
_symmetry.space_group_name_H-M   'P 1'
#
loop_
_entity.id
_entity.type
_entity.pdbx_description
1 polymer ?
#
loop_
_entity_poly.entity_id
_entity_poly.type
_entity_poly.pdbx_seq_one_letter_code
_entity_poly.pdbx_strand_id
1 'polypeptide(L)'
;MPAGWQGLLVVNGGWQWEGEPTDFCAIGCQALVKLQVFIDEGEGVPGLTGTPGVPACLPLGTAVARCAQALERWYVQQAFHASADYECFARALRSGEEYWLVRYLLEQGRGQDSLQALAQRYGVSVSHFRRLCRQALGGATKPALRSWRVARALLEIIDEGRSLTEVAQNQGYCSSSHFSRDVRELLGVPPSRLGDIVGALR
;
A
#
# COMPACT_ATOMS: atom_id res chain seq x y z
N MET A 1 -16.84 21.64 -10.22
CA MET A 1 -16.05 21.01 -11.31
C MET A 1 -16.70 21.34 -12.64
N PRO A 2 -15.96 21.46 -13.75
CA PRO A 2 -16.56 21.73 -15.06
C PRO A 2 -17.48 20.59 -15.50
N ALA A 3 -18.47 20.89 -16.33
CA ALA A 3 -19.33 19.88 -16.94
C ALA A 3 -18.49 18.87 -17.74
N GLY A 4 -18.74 17.58 -17.56
CA GLY A 4 -17.97 16.50 -18.20
C GLY A 4 -16.65 16.16 -17.51
N TRP A 5 -16.38 16.68 -16.31
CA TRP A 5 -15.20 16.28 -15.54
C TRP A 5 -15.22 14.79 -15.21
N GLN A 6 -14.06 14.13 -15.34
CA GLN A 6 -13.85 12.73 -15.04
C GLN A 6 -12.59 12.59 -14.18
N GLY A 7 -12.71 11.88 -13.06
CA GLY A 7 -11.60 11.73 -12.14
C GLY A 7 -11.93 10.96 -10.88
N LEU A 8 -10.92 10.81 -10.04
CA LEU A 8 -11.06 10.29 -8.69
C LEU A 8 -11.42 11.42 -7.73
N LEU A 9 -12.28 11.13 -6.78
CA LEU A 9 -12.66 12.03 -5.72
C LEU A 9 -12.52 11.32 -4.38
N VAL A 10 -11.80 11.92 -3.44
CA VAL A 10 -11.77 11.47 -2.04
C VAL A 10 -12.68 12.39 -1.25
N VAL A 11 -13.67 11.80 -0.57
CA VAL A 11 -14.69 12.52 0.19
C VAL A 11 -14.62 12.06 1.64
N ASN A 12 -14.17 12.95 2.54
CA ASN A 12 -14.09 12.68 3.97
C ASN A 12 -15.13 13.53 4.71
N GLY A 13 -16.29 12.92 5.01
CA GLY A 13 -17.35 13.49 5.86
C GLY A 13 -18.15 14.65 5.25
N GLY A 14 -19.46 14.72 5.58
CA GLY A 14 -20.34 15.89 5.45
C GLY A 14 -20.64 16.45 4.05
N TRP A 15 -19.94 15.98 3.01
CA TRP A 15 -20.08 16.51 1.66
C TRP A 15 -21.43 16.13 1.04
N GLN A 16 -22.15 17.16 0.61
CA GLN A 16 -23.39 17.02 -0.16
C GLN A 16 -23.09 17.44 -1.60
N TRP A 17 -23.60 16.66 -2.55
CA TRP A 17 -23.46 16.95 -3.97
C TRP A 17 -24.60 17.86 -4.42
N GLU A 18 -24.29 18.95 -5.11
CA GLU A 18 -25.30 19.79 -5.78
C GLU A 18 -25.41 19.37 -7.25
N GLY A 19 -26.53 18.72 -7.61
CA GLY A 19 -26.84 18.22 -8.97
C GLY A 19 -27.13 16.72 -9.01
N GLU A 20 -27.57 16.18 -10.15
CA GLU A 20 -27.62 14.73 -10.38
C GLU A 20 -26.31 14.28 -11.03
N PRO A 21 -25.42 13.58 -10.31
CA PRO A 21 -24.25 12.97 -10.91
C PRO A 21 -24.71 11.78 -11.75
N THR A 22 -24.37 11.80 -13.04
CA THR A 22 -24.91 10.81 -13.99
C THR A 22 -24.25 9.44 -13.85
N ASP A 23 -23.01 9.35 -13.34
CA ASP A 23 -22.26 8.09 -13.22
C ASP A 23 -21.21 8.13 -12.09
N PHE A 24 -21.54 7.61 -10.90
CA PHE A 24 -20.53 7.28 -9.89
C PHE A 24 -20.26 5.78 -9.85
N CYS A 25 -18.98 5.42 -9.76
CA CYS A 25 -18.55 4.08 -9.42
C CYS A 25 -17.68 4.15 -8.16
N ALA A 26 -18.04 3.37 -7.14
CA ALA A 26 -17.19 3.19 -5.98
C ALA A 26 -15.95 2.39 -6.38
N ILE A 27 -14.78 3.03 -6.36
CA ILE A 27 -13.51 2.34 -6.55
C ILE A 27 -13.02 1.90 -5.17
N GLY A 28 -12.59 0.64 -5.06
CA GLY A 28 -11.97 0.12 -3.84
C GLY A 28 -10.72 0.93 -3.48
N CYS A 29 -10.88 1.93 -2.61
CA CYS A 29 -9.82 2.87 -2.22
C CYS A 29 -8.61 2.17 -1.55
N GLN A 30 -8.81 0.95 -1.09
CA GLN A 30 -7.80 0.08 -0.46
C GLN A 30 -6.53 -0.06 -1.30
N ALA A 31 -6.66 -0.20 -2.64
CA ALA A 31 -5.51 -0.31 -3.52
C ALA A 31 -4.68 0.98 -3.56
N LEU A 32 -5.34 2.13 -3.72
CA LEU A 32 -4.68 3.44 -3.75
C LEU A 32 -4.09 3.82 -2.40
N VAL A 33 -4.78 3.53 -1.30
CA VAL A 33 -4.27 3.75 0.06
C VAL A 33 -3.01 2.93 0.30
N LYS A 34 -3.00 1.64 -0.07
CA LYS A 34 -1.81 0.78 0.04
C LYS A 34 -0.65 1.33 -0.79
N LEU A 35 -0.91 1.70 -2.05
CA LEU A 35 0.11 2.29 -2.90
C LEU A 35 0.67 3.57 -2.30
N GLN A 36 -0.18 4.46 -1.77
CA GLN A 36 0.27 5.69 -1.14
C GLN A 36 1.16 5.41 0.06
N VAL A 37 0.83 4.42 0.90
CA VAL A 37 1.72 4.00 1.99
C VAL A 37 3.07 3.52 1.47
N PHE A 38 3.11 2.71 0.40
CA PHE A 38 4.38 2.23 -0.15
C PHE A 38 5.23 3.32 -0.79
N ILE A 39 4.60 4.27 -1.49
CA ILE A 39 5.28 5.45 -2.04
C ILE A 39 5.89 6.27 -0.90
N ASP A 40 5.10 6.55 0.13
CA ASP A 40 5.52 7.35 1.29
C ASP A 40 6.66 6.67 2.09
N GLU A 41 6.70 5.33 2.16
CA GLU A 41 7.82 4.62 2.78
C GLU A 41 9.12 4.70 1.96
N GLY A 42 9.03 4.79 0.63
CA GLY A 42 10.18 4.90 -0.25
C GLY A 42 10.76 6.32 -0.32
N GLU A 43 9.90 7.34 -0.29
CA GLU A 43 10.29 8.74 -0.45
C GLU A 43 10.40 9.50 0.89
N GLY A 44 9.88 8.91 1.97
CA GLY A 44 9.68 9.58 3.25
C GLY A 44 8.34 10.32 3.27
N VAL A 45 7.66 10.30 4.41
CA VAL A 45 6.30 10.86 4.51
C VAL A 45 6.38 12.38 4.60
N PRO A 46 5.78 13.13 3.65
CA PRO A 46 5.73 14.59 3.75
C PRO A 46 4.97 15.01 5.01
N GLY A 47 5.40 16.10 5.65
CA GLY A 47 4.68 16.66 6.79
C GLY A 47 3.20 16.90 6.45
N LEU A 48 2.28 16.53 7.36
CA LEU A 48 0.83 16.68 7.18
C LEU A 48 0.34 18.13 7.32
N THR A 49 1.14 19.11 6.92
CA THR A 49 0.79 20.53 7.04
C THR A 49 -0.28 20.89 6.01
N GLY A 50 -1.48 21.24 6.48
CA GLY A 50 -2.62 21.65 5.64
C GLY A 50 -3.95 21.42 6.34
N THR A 51 -5.02 22.06 5.84
CA THR A 51 -6.36 21.96 6.42
C THR A 51 -6.99 20.60 6.08
N PRO A 52 -7.32 19.73 7.06
CA PRO A 52 -8.11 18.54 6.81
C PRO A 52 -9.53 18.92 6.35
N GLY A 53 -10.10 18.17 5.40
CA GLY A 53 -11.50 18.29 5.00
C GLY A 53 -11.80 18.94 3.65
N VAL A 54 -10.79 19.37 2.89
CA VAL A 54 -11.01 19.75 1.48
C VAL A 54 -11.05 18.46 0.64
N PRO A 55 -12.12 18.22 -0.14
CA PRO A 55 -12.12 17.07 -1.03
C PRO A 55 -11.01 17.24 -2.05
N ALA A 56 -10.25 16.17 -2.25
CA ALA A 56 -9.22 16.16 -3.25
C ALA A 56 -9.72 15.43 -4.47
N CYS A 57 -9.39 15.98 -5.63
CA CYS A 57 -9.72 15.40 -6.91
C CYS A 57 -8.46 15.18 -7.74
N LEU A 58 -8.45 14.09 -8.49
CA LEU A 58 -7.37 13.77 -9.41
C LEU A 58 -7.96 13.38 -10.77
N PRO A 59 -7.70 14.14 -11.85
CA PRO A 59 -8.26 13.86 -13.16
C PRO A 59 -7.87 12.45 -13.66
N LEU A 60 -8.84 11.69 -14.15
CA LEU A 60 -8.65 10.29 -14.56
C LEU A 60 -9.53 9.97 -15.78
N GLY A 61 -8.93 9.34 -16.80
CA GLY A 61 -9.69 8.81 -17.93
C GLY A 61 -10.50 7.56 -17.56
N THR A 62 -11.74 7.47 -18.04
CA THR A 62 -12.68 6.36 -17.73
C THR A 62 -12.15 4.96 -18.05
N ALA A 63 -11.32 4.80 -19.08
CA ALA A 63 -10.71 3.51 -19.42
C ALA A 63 -9.80 2.98 -18.31
N VAL A 64 -9.05 3.88 -17.64
CA VAL A 64 -8.14 3.52 -16.55
C VAL A 64 -8.92 3.15 -15.29
N ALA A 65 -10.02 3.86 -15.00
CA ALA A 65 -10.86 3.63 -13.84
C ALA A 65 -11.49 2.23 -13.78
N ARG A 66 -11.68 1.57 -14.93
CA ARG A 66 -12.36 0.26 -15.04
C ARG A 66 -11.45 -0.94 -14.80
N CYS A 67 -10.13 -0.76 -14.74
CA CYS A 67 -9.18 -1.83 -14.55
C CYS A 67 -8.30 -1.54 -13.34
N ALA A 68 -8.39 -2.37 -12.30
CA ALA A 68 -7.61 -2.19 -11.06
C ALA A 68 -6.11 -2.08 -11.33
N GLN A 69 -5.56 -2.95 -12.19
CA GLN A 69 -4.15 -2.91 -12.54
C GLN A 69 -3.75 -1.66 -13.34
N ALA A 70 -4.62 -1.18 -14.24
CA ALA A 70 -4.37 0.06 -14.98
C ALA A 70 -4.40 1.27 -14.04
N LEU A 71 -5.36 1.28 -13.10
CA LEU A 71 -5.48 2.31 -12.08
C LEU A 71 -4.27 2.36 -11.15
N GLU A 72 -3.81 1.20 -10.66
CA GLU A 72 -2.62 1.11 -9.80
C GLU A 72 -1.38 1.66 -10.52
N ARG A 73 -1.14 1.22 -11.77
CA ARG A 73 -0.02 1.71 -12.58
C ARG A 73 -0.10 3.20 -12.84
N TRP A 74 -1.28 3.70 -13.19
CA TRP A 74 -1.50 5.13 -13.42
C TRP A 74 -1.24 5.94 -12.15
N TYR A 75 -1.68 5.47 -10.98
CA TYR A 75 -1.47 6.17 -9.72
C TYR A 75 0.00 6.28 -9.36
N VAL A 76 0.76 5.19 -9.55
CA VAL A 76 2.22 5.19 -9.38
C VAL A 76 2.90 6.17 -10.34
N GLN A 77 2.44 6.27 -11.59
CA GLN A 77 2.93 7.29 -12.53
C GLN A 77 2.68 8.72 -12.04
N GLN A 78 1.52 8.99 -11.41
CA GLN A 78 1.24 10.31 -10.85
C GLN A 78 2.22 10.68 -9.73
N ALA A 79 2.63 9.71 -8.90
CA ALA A 79 3.61 9.94 -7.85
C ALA A 79 4.95 10.45 -8.40
N PHE A 80 5.44 9.87 -9.50
CA PHE A 80 6.66 10.35 -10.17
C PHE A 80 6.55 11.77 -10.74
N HIS A 81 5.34 12.21 -11.08
CA HIS A 81 5.11 13.57 -11.56
C HIS A 81 4.96 14.60 -10.42
N ALA A 82 4.63 14.16 -9.21
CA ALA A 82 4.49 14.97 -7.99
C ALA A 82 3.71 16.29 -8.22
N SER A 83 2.61 16.23 -8.98
CA SER A 83 1.79 17.41 -9.28
C SER A 83 1.05 17.91 -8.03
N ALA A 84 0.65 19.19 -8.01
CA ALA A 84 -0.13 19.75 -6.91
C ALA A 84 -1.46 19.01 -6.69
N ASP A 85 -2.12 18.56 -7.76
CA ASP A 85 -3.35 17.77 -7.69
C ASP A 85 -3.09 16.39 -7.07
N TYR A 86 -1.99 15.74 -7.47
CA TYR A 86 -1.55 14.47 -6.87
C TYR A 86 -1.29 14.65 -5.37
N GLU A 87 -0.55 15.67 -4.96
CA GLU A 87 -0.24 15.91 -3.55
C GLU A 87 -1.49 16.20 -2.71
N CYS A 88 -2.44 16.96 -3.24
CA CYS A 88 -3.74 17.16 -2.60
C CYS A 88 -4.48 15.83 -2.45
N PHE A 89 -4.49 15.00 -3.48
CA PHE A 89 -5.13 13.68 -3.46
C PHE A 89 -4.46 12.71 -2.48
N ALA A 90 -3.14 12.60 -2.52
CA ALA A 90 -2.33 11.81 -1.60
C ALA A 90 -2.56 12.24 -0.15
N ARG A 91 -2.60 13.56 0.13
CA ARG A 91 -2.93 14.09 1.46
C ARG A 91 -4.32 13.66 1.94
N ALA A 92 -5.31 13.65 1.05
CA ALA A 92 -6.66 13.18 1.40
C ALA A 92 -6.65 11.69 1.78
N LEU A 93 -5.91 10.84 1.06
CA LEU A 93 -5.73 9.44 1.43
C LEU A 93 -5.03 9.28 2.80
N ARG A 94 -3.99 10.08 3.06
CA ARG A 94 -3.23 10.09 4.33
C ARG A 94 -4.09 10.47 5.55
N SER A 95 -5.24 11.12 5.34
CA SER A 95 -6.12 11.54 6.45
C SER A 95 -7.08 10.44 6.94
N GLY A 96 -7.23 9.33 6.21
CA GLY A 96 -8.09 8.21 6.59
C GLY A 96 -7.42 7.23 7.56
N GLU A 97 -8.23 6.54 8.37
CA GLU A 97 -7.74 5.51 9.30
C GLU A 97 -7.06 4.35 8.55
N GLU A 98 -7.56 3.98 7.36
CA GLU A 98 -7.01 2.89 6.57
C GLU A 98 -5.53 3.11 6.21
N TYR A 99 -5.13 4.36 5.91
CA TYR A 99 -3.74 4.69 5.62
C TYR A 99 -2.84 4.39 6.82
N TRP A 100 -3.22 4.90 8.00
CA TRP A 100 -2.44 4.71 9.22
C TRP A 100 -2.40 3.27 9.68
N LEU A 101 -3.48 2.51 9.48
CA LEU A 101 -3.50 1.08 9.76
C LEU A 101 -2.55 0.30 8.85
N VAL A 102 -2.58 0.57 7.54
CA VAL A 102 -1.69 -0.11 6.58
C VAL A 102 -0.23 0.24 6.88
N ARG A 103 0.07 1.50 7.17
CA ARG A 103 1.40 1.95 7.59
C ARG A 103 1.85 1.27 8.88
N TYR A 104 0.99 1.24 9.90
CA TYR A 104 1.26 0.52 11.15
C TYR A 104 1.59 -0.96 10.90
N LEU A 105 0.83 -1.63 10.04
CA LEU A 105 1.11 -3.03 9.66
C LEU A 105 2.43 -3.19 8.91
N LEU A 106 2.82 -2.21 8.09
CA LEU A 106 4.06 -2.25 7.32
C LEU A 106 5.29 -2.03 8.21
N GLU A 107 5.19 -1.12 9.17
CA GLU A 107 6.22 -0.81 10.16
C GLU A 107 6.36 -1.91 11.22
N GLN A 108 5.24 -2.34 11.82
CA GLN A 108 5.25 -3.25 12.96
C GLN A 108 5.12 -4.73 12.56
N GLY A 109 4.65 -5.02 11.35
CA GLY A 109 4.51 -6.39 10.82
C GLY A 109 5.80 -7.00 10.27
N ARG A 110 6.96 -6.46 10.67
CA ARG A 110 8.29 -6.92 10.23
C ARG A 110 8.69 -8.23 10.91
N GLY A 111 8.34 -8.41 12.18
CA GLY A 111 8.71 -9.58 12.99
C GLY A 111 7.71 -10.74 12.97
N GLN A 112 7.87 -11.66 13.93
CA GLN A 112 6.97 -12.80 14.17
C GLN A 112 5.76 -12.45 15.05
N ASP A 113 5.46 -11.16 15.19
CA ASP A 113 4.40 -10.69 16.06
C ASP A 113 3.07 -11.32 15.68
N SER A 114 2.39 -11.85 16.69
CA SER A 114 1.03 -12.35 16.51
C SER A 114 0.09 -11.19 16.19
N LEU A 115 -0.98 -11.46 15.45
CA LEU A 115 -2.06 -10.49 15.25
C LEU A 115 -2.64 -9.98 16.57
N GLN A 116 -2.54 -10.77 17.64
CA GLN A 116 -2.96 -10.36 18.98
C GLN A 116 -2.05 -9.26 19.54
N ALA A 117 -0.73 -9.42 19.43
CA ALA A 117 0.23 -8.40 19.85
C ALA A 117 0.07 -7.10 19.03
N LEU A 118 -0.12 -7.24 17.72
CA LEU A 118 -0.39 -6.11 16.82
C LEU A 118 -1.68 -5.37 17.22
N ALA A 119 -2.77 -6.10 17.50
CA ALA A 119 -4.04 -5.51 17.92
C ALA A 119 -3.94 -4.79 19.26
N GLN A 120 -3.24 -5.40 20.24
CA GLN A 120 -3.05 -4.83 21.56
C GLN A 120 -2.28 -3.50 21.50
N ARG A 121 -1.18 -3.45 20.73
CA ARG A 121 -0.42 -2.22 20.51
C ARG A 121 -1.20 -1.15 19.74
N TYR A 122 -2.06 -1.57 18.80
CA TYR A 122 -2.95 -0.65 18.07
C TYR A 122 -4.10 -0.12 18.94
N GLY A 123 -4.34 -0.71 20.12
CA GLY A 123 -5.34 -0.23 21.09
C GLY A 123 -6.76 -0.71 20.83
N VAL A 124 -6.96 -1.81 20.08
CA VAL A 124 -8.30 -2.36 19.79
C VAL A 124 -8.37 -3.85 20.09
N SER A 125 -9.58 -4.40 20.21
CA SER A 125 -9.77 -5.84 20.36
C SER A 125 -9.27 -6.60 19.12
N VAL A 126 -8.78 -7.83 19.30
CA VAL A 126 -8.26 -8.67 18.21
C VAL A 126 -9.30 -8.88 17.10
N SER A 127 -10.56 -9.06 17.47
CA SER A 127 -11.66 -9.21 16.51
C SER A 127 -11.91 -7.94 15.72
N HIS A 128 -11.84 -6.77 16.35
CA HIS A 128 -11.96 -5.49 15.66
C HIS A 128 -10.78 -5.26 14.72
N PHE A 129 -9.55 -5.46 15.20
CA PHE A 129 -8.33 -5.33 14.40
C PHE A 129 -8.36 -6.20 13.14
N ARG A 130 -8.79 -7.46 13.24
CA ARG A 130 -8.92 -8.35 12.08
C ARG A 130 -9.89 -7.83 11.02
N ARG A 131 -11.00 -7.20 11.45
CA ARG A 131 -11.96 -6.59 10.52
C ARG A 131 -11.35 -5.38 9.84
N LEU A 132 -10.76 -4.47 10.60
CA LEU A 132 -10.07 -3.29 10.09
C LEU A 132 -8.99 -3.68 9.08
N CYS A 133 -8.13 -4.64 9.40
CA CYS A 133 -7.08 -5.10 8.50
C CYS A 133 -7.65 -5.73 7.22
N ARG A 134 -8.71 -6.54 7.32
CA ARG A 134 -9.33 -7.14 6.13
C ARG A 134 -9.93 -6.08 5.21
N GLN A 135 -10.59 -5.08 5.80
CA GLN A 135 -11.14 -3.95 5.06
C GLN A 135 -10.03 -3.14 4.40
N ALA A 136 -9.01 -2.72 5.13
CA ALA A 136 -7.95 -1.88 4.59
C ALA A 136 -7.07 -2.59 3.53
N LEU A 137 -6.84 -3.91 3.69
CA LEU A 137 -5.98 -4.67 2.77
C LEU A 137 -6.73 -5.24 1.56
N GLY A 138 -8.06 -5.34 1.64
CA GLY A 138 -8.90 -6.03 0.66
C GLY A 138 -8.81 -7.56 0.73
N GLY A 139 -8.26 -8.12 1.83
CA GLY A 139 -7.95 -9.55 1.92
C GLY A 139 -7.48 -10.02 3.29
N ALA A 140 -6.93 -11.22 3.35
CA ALA A 140 -6.40 -11.77 4.60
C ALA A 140 -5.09 -11.07 5.01
N THR A 141 -4.97 -10.71 6.28
CA THR A 141 -3.81 -9.97 6.82
C THR A 141 -2.51 -10.76 6.79
N LYS A 142 -2.53 -12.06 7.15
CA LYS A 142 -1.32 -12.89 7.22
C LYS A 142 -0.62 -13.04 5.85
N PRO A 143 -1.33 -13.38 4.75
CA PRO A 143 -0.71 -13.38 3.42
C PRO A 143 -0.10 -12.04 3.03
N ALA A 144 -0.78 -10.92 3.29
CA ALA A 144 -0.24 -9.59 2.97
C ALA A 144 1.08 -9.32 3.72
N LEU A 145 1.12 -9.55 5.03
CA LEU A 145 2.34 -9.39 5.83
C LEU A 145 3.48 -10.31 5.34
N ARG A 146 3.15 -11.55 4.95
CA ARG A 146 4.11 -12.50 4.37
C ARG A 146 4.70 -11.96 3.06
N SER A 147 3.85 -11.48 2.14
CA SER A 147 4.29 -10.89 0.88
C SER A 147 5.18 -9.68 1.08
N TRP A 148 4.84 -8.79 2.03
CA TRP A 148 5.67 -7.62 2.35
C TRP A 148 7.01 -7.99 2.97
N ARG A 149 7.04 -9.04 3.80
CA ARG A 149 8.30 -9.57 4.34
C ARG A 149 9.21 -10.10 3.24
N VAL A 150 8.66 -10.84 2.27
CA VAL A 150 9.43 -11.28 1.10
C VAL A 150 9.90 -10.08 0.29
N ALA A 151 9.04 -9.11 0.00
CA ALA A 151 9.43 -7.92 -0.76
C ALA A 151 10.59 -7.15 -0.11
N ARG A 152 10.56 -6.94 1.22
CA ARG A 152 11.67 -6.32 1.95
C ARG A 152 12.94 -7.14 1.90
N ALA A 153 12.83 -8.46 2.07
CA ALA A 153 13.97 -9.36 1.94
C ALA A 153 14.63 -9.26 0.55
N LEU A 154 13.82 -9.13 -0.51
CA LEU A 154 14.33 -8.91 -1.86
C LEU A 154 15.11 -7.60 -1.95
N LEU A 155 14.55 -6.50 -1.43
CA LEU A 155 15.20 -5.19 -1.44
C LEU A 155 16.55 -5.24 -0.71
N GLU A 156 16.64 -5.90 0.46
CA GLU A 156 17.92 -6.08 1.18
C GLU A 156 18.95 -6.87 0.37
N ILE A 157 18.53 -7.92 -0.35
CA ILE A 157 19.43 -8.70 -1.21
C ILE A 157 19.95 -7.83 -2.36
N ILE A 158 19.08 -7.01 -2.96
CA ILE A 158 19.36 -6.20 -4.15
C ILE A 158 20.25 -5.00 -3.82
N ASP A 159 19.89 -4.26 -2.77
CA ASP A 159 20.52 -2.98 -2.44
C ASP A 159 21.82 -3.17 -1.65
N GLU A 160 21.90 -4.22 -0.84
CA GLU A 160 23.00 -4.39 0.13
C GLU A 160 23.88 -5.62 -0.13
N GLY A 161 23.53 -6.48 -1.10
CA GLY A 161 24.30 -7.69 -1.43
C GLY A 161 24.40 -8.70 -0.29
N ARG A 162 23.49 -8.63 0.69
CA ARG A 162 23.48 -9.50 1.88
C ARG A 162 23.25 -10.96 1.52
N SER A 163 23.82 -11.86 2.32
CA SER A 163 23.59 -13.29 2.14
C SER A 163 22.16 -13.68 2.49
N LEU A 164 21.67 -14.77 1.89
CA LEU A 164 20.33 -15.31 2.15
C LEU A 164 20.07 -15.61 3.64
N THR A 165 21.13 -15.96 4.38
CA THR A 165 21.05 -16.27 5.81
C THR A 165 20.85 -15.01 6.65
N GLU A 166 21.62 -13.95 6.37
CA GLU A 166 21.50 -12.66 7.06
C GLU A 166 20.12 -12.03 6.80
N VAL A 167 19.68 -12.04 5.55
CA VAL A 167 18.36 -11.51 5.15
C VAL A 167 17.23 -12.29 5.83
N ALA A 168 17.33 -13.62 5.87
CA ALA A 168 16.35 -14.44 6.58
C ALA A 168 16.27 -14.05 8.06
N GLN A 169 17.42 -13.90 8.74
CA GLN A 169 17.48 -13.53 10.15
C GLN A 169 16.91 -12.13 10.40
N ASN A 170 17.28 -11.13 9.59
CA ASN A 170 16.82 -9.74 9.71
C ASN A 170 15.31 -9.60 9.50
N GLN A 171 14.75 -10.41 8.60
CA GLN A 171 13.31 -10.44 8.33
C GLN A 171 12.53 -11.37 9.27
N GLY A 172 13.18 -11.93 10.29
CA GLY A 172 12.54 -12.72 11.34
C GLY A 172 12.18 -14.15 10.92
N TYR A 173 12.85 -14.73 9.92
CA TYR A 173 12.73 -16.15 9.60
C TYR A 173 13.57 -17.02 10.53
N CYS A 174 13.05 -18.19 10.91
CA CYS A 174 13.78 -19.15 11.73
C CYS A 174 14.99 -19.78 11.01
N SER A 175 15.02 -19.75 9.67
CA SER A 175 16.13 -20.26 8.85
C SER A 175 16.05 -19.74 7.41
N SER A 176 17.18 -19.81 6.70
CA SER A 176 17.26 -19.54 5.26
C SER A 176 16.42 -20.52 4.42
N SER A 177 16.20 -21.75 4.89
CA SER A 177 15.30 -22.73 4.25
C SER A 177 13.84 -22.33 4.33
N HIS A 178 13.38 -21.81 5.47
CA HIS A 178 12.02 -21.29 5.63
C HIS A 178 11.82 -20.07 4.70
N PHE A 179 12.77 -19.15 4.69
CA PHE A 179 12.77 -18.02 3.75
C PHE A 179 12.71 -18.49 2.28
N SER A 180 13.57 -19.44 1.89
CA SER A 180 13.63 -19.94 0.51
C SER A 180 12.32 -20.59 0.05
N ARG A 181 11.62 -21.27 0.97
CA ARG A 181 10.29 -21.82 0.71
C ARG A 181 9.27 -20.71 0.49
N ASP A 182 9.25 -19.70 1.35
CA ASP A 182 8.35 -18.55 1.23
C ASP A 182 8.54 -17.80 -0.10
N VAL A 183 9.78 -17.54 -0.48
CA VAL A 183 10.12 -16.89 -1.76
C VAL A 183 9.65 -17.73 -2.94
N ARG A 184 9.89 -19.05 -2.92
CA ARG A 184 9.46 -19.94 -4.00
C ARG A 184 7.94 -20.01 -4.12
N GLU A 185 7.23 -20.09 -3.00
CA GLU A 185 5.76 -20.12 -2.98
C GLU A 185 5.15 -18.81 -3.50
N LEU A 186 5.77 -17.66 -3.19
CA LEU A 186 5.23 -16.35 -3.56
C LEU A 186 5.64 -15.86 -4.95
N LEU A 187 6.86 -16.18 -5.41
CA LEU A 187 7.43 -15.64 -6.64
C LEU A 187 7.61 -16.70 -7.74
N GLY A 188 7.42 -17.98 -7.42
CA GLY A 188 7.64 -19.09 -8.36
C GLY A 188 9.11 -19.39 -8.68
N VAL A 189 10.05 -18.60 -8.15
CA VAL A 189 11.49 -18.73 -8.38
C VAL A 189 12.26 -18.87 -7.07
N PRO A 190 13.39 -19.60 -7.05
CA PRO A 190 14.23 -19.70 -5.85
C PRO A 190 14.97 -18.38 -5.58
N PRO A 191 15.33 -18.09 -4.31
CA PRO A 191 16.04 -16.86 -3.97
C PRO A 191 17.35 -16.63 -4.74
N SER A 192 18.06 -17.71 -5.09
CA SER A 192 19.33 -17.64 -5.83
C SER A 192 19.19 -17.07 -7.24
N ARG A 193 18.00 -17.07 -7.84
CA ARG A 193 17.73 -16.49 -9.17
C ARG A 193 17.17 -15.07 -9.10
N LEU A 194 17.00 -14.51 -7.91
CA LEU A 194 16.49 -13.15 -7.75
C LEU A 194 17.46 -12.10 -8.32
N GLY A 195 18.76 -12.33 -8.19
CA GLY A 195 19.80 -11.47 -8.78
C GLY A 195 19.67 -11.37 -10.30
N ASP A 196 19.33 -12.46 -10.98
CA ASP A 196 19.15 -12.51 -12.43
C ASP A 196 17.94 -11.68 -12.90
N ILE A 197 16.84 -11.72 -12.13
CA ILE A 197 15.62 -10.94 -12.42
C ILE A 197 15.90 -9.44 -12.30
N VAL A 198 16.73 -9.06 -11.33
CA VAL A 198 17.04 -7.66 -11.03
C VAL A 198 18.06 -7.10 -12.02
N GLY A 199 19.00 -7.92 -12.47
CA GLY A 199 19.90 -7.57 -13.57
C GLY A 199 19.16 -7.28 -14.89
N ALA A 200 17.95 -7.82 -15.08
CA ALA A 200 17.10 -7.56 -16.25
C ALA A 200 16.18 -6.33 -16.10
N LEU A 201 16.07 -5.76 -14.89
CA LEU A 201 15.26 -4.56 -14.59
C LEU A 201 16.09 -3.27 -14.50
N ARG A 202 17.43 -3.38 -14.53
CA ARG A 202 18.37 -2.26 -14.65
C ARG A 202 18.74 -2.03 -16.12
#